data_AF-A0A8J3XUL3-F1
#
_entry.id   AF-A0A8J3XUL3-F1
#
_cell.length_a   1.000
_cell.length_b   1.000
_cell.length_c   1.000
_cell.angle_alpha   90.00
_cell.angle_beta   90.00
_cell.angle_gamma   90.00
#
_symmetry.space_group_name_H-M   'P 1'
#
loop_
_entity.id
_entity.type
_entity.pdbx_description
1 polymer ?
#
loop_
_entity_poly.entity_id
_entity_poly.type
_entity_poly.pdbx_seq_one_letter_code
_entity_poly.pdbx_strand_id
1 'polypeptide(L)'
;MEKDPQPGLSPIGQALAVLGDRWVLLILQRAFLHHVRTYAGWRDHLEISDSVLASRLKELVAQGVFMRVTHRNGRARHEYRLTARGLDIWALLVAIHSWERDWTGRTCLPLIHDTCEDEARPYLACGECREPMSARDTDTVREPPAIFATIGTPPPQRRRTVRPDDGADATGYCSDSMKILGDRWSTMVLAAAFLGTRRFGDFQARLRIAPSVLTDRLRRFVGLGVFRCAGGDYRLTEKGLAFFEVFAFLVDWAQREFAAPPGSVLTIIHRPCGAALAPVLVCTACHQPLNRREIRFARGH
;
A
#
# COMPACT_ATOMS: atom_id res chain seq x y z
N MET A 1 26.80 25.50 -17.95
CA MET A 1 26.58 24.36 -17.03
C MET A 1 25.10 24.07 -17.05
N GLU A 2 24.70 23.20 -17.98
CA GLU A 2 23.32 22.86 -18.26
C GLU A 2 22.76 22.11 -17.05
N LYS A 3 21.62 22.57 -16.52
CA LYS A 3 21.01 22.01 -15.32
C LYS A 3 20.36 20.70 -15.75
N ASP A 4 21.06 19.60 -15.48
CA ASP A 4 20.61 18.23 -15.76
C ASP A 4 19.13 18.09 -15.33
N PRO A 5 18.21 17.68 -16.21
CA PRO A 5 16.79 17.62 -15.88
C PRO A 5 16.59 16.71 -14.68
N GLN A 6 15.91 17.21 -13.64
CA GLN A 6 15.57 16.39 -12.48
C GLN A 6 14.79 15.16 -12.97
N PRO A 7 15.26 13.94 -12.71
CA PRO A 7 14.53 12.76 -13.15
C PRO A 7 13.17 12.76 -12.44
N GLY A 8 12.10 12.60 -13.23
CA GLY A 8 10.74 12.48 -12.71
C GLY A 8 10.63 11.31 -11.72
N LEU A 9 9.58 11.33 -10.90
CA LEU A 9 9.35 10.26 -9.93
C LEU A 9 9.08 8.93 -10.64
N SER A 10 9.68 7.85 -10.15
CA SER A 10 9.28 6.51 -10.60
C SER A 10 7.79 6.24 -10.34
N PRO A 11 7.20 5.24 -11.01
CA PRO A 11 5.83 4.83 -10.73
C PRO A 11 5.59 4.53 -9.25
N ILE A 12 6.50 3.79 -8.60
CA ILE A 12 6.39 3.46 -7.17
C ILE A 12 6.45 4.73 -6.32
N GLY A 13 7.32 5.68 -6.66
CA GLY A 13 7.44 6.95 -5.95
C GLY A 13 6.18 7.80 -6.05
N GLN A 14 5.55 7.81 -7.22
CA GLN A 14 4.25 8.47 -7.43
C GLN A 14 3.15 7.75 -6.64
N ALA A 15 3.10 6.41 -6.69
CA ALA A 15 2.15 5.62 -5.92
C ALA A 15 2.28 5.85 -4.41
N LEU A 16 3.51 5.97 -3.89
CA LEU A 16 3.77 6.30 -2.49
C LEU A 16 3.42 7.75 -2.13
N ALA A 17 3.46 8.67 -3.09
CA ALA A 17 2.96 10.03 -2.87
C ALA A 17 1.43 10.04 -2.70
N VAL A 18 0.73 9.09 -3.34
CA VAL A 18 -0.72 8.88 -3.17
C VAL A 18 -1.02 8.12 -1.88
N LEU A 19 -0.46 6.91 -1.73
CA LEU A 19 -0.86 5.91 -0.73
C LEU A 19 -0.03 5.94 0.56
N GLY A 20 1.13 6.60 0.57
CA GLY A 20 2.05 6.67 1.71
C GLY A 20 1.61 7.60 2.85
N ASP A 21 0.31 7.80 3.00
CA ASP A 21 -0.34 8.61 4.02
C ASP A 21 -1.44 7.78 4.70
N ARG A 22 -1.32 7.62 6.03
CA ARG A 22 -2.27 6.85 6.84
C ARG A 22 -3.73 7.24 6.57
N TRP A 23 -4.03 8.54 6.49
CA TRP A 23 -5.42 8.97 6.31
C TRP A 23 -5.95 8.64 4.93
N VAL A 24 -5.12 8.67 3.89
CA VAL A 24 -5.52 8.22 2.55
C VAL A 24 -5.95 6.75 2.58
N LEU A 25 -5.15 5.87 3.18
CA LEU A 25 -5.48 4.45 3.26
C LEU A 25 -6.76 4.21 4.06
N LEU A 26 -6.96 4.93 5.18
CA LEU A 26 -8.20 4.83 5.95
C LEU A 26 -9.41 5.35 5.14
N ILE A 27 -9.29 6.49 4.46
CA ILE A 27 -10.36 7.03 3.59
C ILE A 27 -10.75 6.02 2.51
N LEU A 28 -9.77 5.44 1.82
CA LEU A 28 -9.98 4.41 0.80
C LEU A 28 -10.64 3.17 1.42
N GLN A 29 -10.12 2.69 2.54
CA GLN A 29 -10.71 1.55 3.26
C GLN A 29 -12.19 1.79 3.58
N ARG A 30 -12.58 2.97 4.08
CA ARG A 30 -14.00 3.26 4.39
C ARG A 30 -14.84 3.37 3.12
N ALA A 31 -14.28 3.89 2.04
CA ALA A 31 -14.96 3.93 0.74
C ALA A 31 -15.18 2.51 0.16
N PHE A 32 -14.23 1.60 0.36
CA PHE A 32 -14.31 0.23 -0.12
C PHE A 32 -15.19 -0.67 0.76
N LEU A 33 -14.90 -0.74 2.05
CA LEU A 33 -15.55 -1.66 3.00
C LEU A 33 -16.97 -1.23 3.36
N HIS A 34 -17.15 0.07 3.64
CA HIS A 34 -18.40 0.61 4.18
C HIS A 34 -19.16 1.44 3.13
N HIS A 35 -18.68 1.49 1.88
CA HIS A 35 -19.25 2.28 0.81
C HIS A 35 -19.46 3.77 1.17
N VAL A 36 -18.59 4.32 2.04
CA VAL A 36 -18.63 5.73 2.42
C VAL A 36 -18.30 6.59 1.20
N ARG A 37 -19.22 7.47 0.84
CA ARG A 37 -19.12 8.35 -0.34
C ARG A 37 -19.32 9.82 -0.03
N THR A 38 -19.62 10.18 1.22
CA THR A 38 -19.94 11.55 1.60
C THR A 38 -18.98 12.04 2.67
N TYR A 39 -18.75 13.36 2.68
CA TYR A 39 -17.92 14.00 3.70
C TYR A 39 -18.40 13.67 5.12
N ALA A 40 -19.71 13.76 5.36
CA ALA A 40 -20.33 13.43 6.65
C ALA A 40 -20.07 11.96 7.02
N GLY A 41 -20.23 11.02 6.07
CA GLY A 41 -19.95 9.61 6.34
C GLY A 41 -18.50 9.35 6.77
N TRP A 42 -17.51 10.02 6.18
CA TRP A 42 -16.13 9.89 6.68
C TRP A 42 -15.94 10.48 8.07
N ARG A 43 -16.61 11.58 8.38
CA ARG A 43 -16.59 12.17 9.73
C ARG A 43 -17.23 11.26 10.78
N ASP A 44 -18.25 10.50 10.41
CA ASP A 44 -18.91 9.55 11.29
C ASP A 44 -18.06 8.29 11.54
N HIS A 45 -17.22 7.92 10.57
CA HIS A 45 -16.40 6.70 10.62
C HIS A 45 -14.92 6.91 10.97
N LEU A 46 -14.42 8.15 10.93
CA LEU A 46 -13.02 8.48 11.16
C LEU A 46 -12.90 9.64 12.15
N GLU A 47 -12.00 9.49 13.13
CA GLU A 47 -11.58 10.56 14.05
C GLU A 47 -10.56 11.51 13.38
N ILE A 48 -10.88 11.96 12.16
CA ILE A 48 -10.02 12.83 11.35
C ILE A 48 -10.51 14.27 11.41
N SER A 49 -9.60 15.24 11.57
CA SER A 49 -9.99 16.65 11.55
C SER A 49 -10.47 17.11 10.17
N ASP A 50 -11.37 18.10 10.15
CA ASP A 50 -11.97 18.60 8.92
C ASP A 50 -10.93 19.10 7.90
N SER A 51 -9.93 19.83 8.39
CA SER A 51 -8.87 20.36 7.54
C SER A 51 -8.04 19.26 6.87
N VAL A 52 -7.77 18.17 7.58
CA VAL A 52 -7.02 17.02 7.04
C VAL A 52 -7.89 16.25 6.06
N LEU A 53 -9.14 15.95 6.41
CA LEU A 53 -10.07 15.23 5.53
C LEU A 53 -10.30 15.98 4.21
N ALA A 54 -10.62 17.28 4.29
CA ALA A 54 -10.82 18.11 3.12
C ALA A 54 -9.57 18.18 2.23
N SER A 55 -8.38 18.32 2.82
CA SER A 55 -7.12 18.31 2.09
C SER A 55 -6.88 16.98 1.38
N ARG A 56 -7.11 15.85 2.04
CA ARG A 56 -6.88 14.51 1.46
C ARG A 56 -7.89 14.18 0.37
N LEU A 57 -9.18 14.47 0.56
CA LEU A 57 -10.20 14.27 -0.46
C LEU A 57 -9.92 15.13 -1.70
N LYS A 58 -9.51 16.39 -1.51
CA LYS A 58 -9.10 17.26 -2.62
C LYS A 58 -7.94 16.66 -3.41
N GLU A 59 -6.91 16.18 -2.72
CA GLU A 59 -5.74 15.56 -3.35
C GLU A 59 -6.11 14.28 -4.11
N LEU A 60 -6.91 13.41 -3.50
CA LEU A 60 -7.34 12.17 -4.16
C LEU A 60 -8.25 12.42 -5.37
N VAL A 61 -8.99 13.53 -5.38
CA VAL A 61 -9.72 13.96 -6.59
C VAL A 61 -8.75 14.48 -7.65
N ALA A 62 -7.77 15.31 -7.27
CA ALA A 62 -6.76 15.83 -8.19
C ALA A 62 -5.91 14.72 -8.83
N GLN A 63 -5.64 13.65 -8.08
CA GLN A 63 -4.91 12.47 -8.56
C GLN A 63 -5.80 11.47 -9.32
N GLY A 64 -7.09 11.75 -9.46
CA GLY A 64 -8.03 10.90 -10.19
C GLY A 64 -8.35 9.58 -9.51
N VAL A 65 -8.15 9.47 -8.20
CA VAL A 65 -8.56 8.30 -7.38
C VAL A 65 -10.04 8.39 -7.04
N PHE A 66 -10.52 9.59 -6.71
CA PHE A 66 -11.94 9.90 -6.58
C PHE A 66 -12.40 10.88 -7.66
N MET A 67 -13.68 10.85 -7.99
CA MET A 67 -14.38 11.90 -8.72
C MET A 67 -15.49 12.48 -7.85
N ARG A 68 -15.71 13.79 -7.95
CA ARG A 68 -16.77 14.49 -7.22
C ARG A 68 -18.04 14.57 -8.08
N VAL A 69 -19.15 14.07 -7.54
CA VAL A 69 -20.47 14.08 -8.19
C VAL A 69 -21.42 14.95 -7.36
N THR A 70 -22.12 15.86 -8.01
CA THR A 70 -23.16 16.70 -7.37
C THR A 70 -24.53 16.17 -7.75
N HIS A 71 -25.32 15.75 -6.77
CA HIS A 71 -26.72 15.39 -7.03
C HIS A 71 -27.60 16.62 -7.19
N ARG A 72 -28.50 16.58 -8.17
CA ARG A 72 -29.41 17.69 -8.50
C ARG A 72 -30.65 17.75 -7.60
N ASN A 73 -30.85 16.76 -6.72
CA ASN A 73 -32.09 16.60 -5.96
C ASN A 73 -31.98 17.22 -4.55
N GLY A 74 -32.18 18.53 -4.47
CA GLY A 74 -32.72 19.25 -3.30
C GLY A 74 -31.78 19.55 -2.13
N ARG A 75 -30.67 18.82 -1.97
CA ARG A 75 -29.55 19.21 -1.09
C ARG A 75 -28.27 18.99 -1.87
N ALA A 76 -27.50 20.04 -2.14
CA ALA A 76 -26.21 19.97 -2.83
C ALA A 76 -25.19 19.17 -2.00
N ARG A 77 -25.38 17.86 -1.93
CA ARG A 77 -24.48 16.93 -1.27
C ARG A 77 -23.54 16.41 -2.34
N HIS A 78 -22.26 16.69 -2.13
CA HIS A 78 -21.21 16.15 -2.97
C HIS A 78 -20.93 14.71 -2.54
N GLU A 79 -21.04 13.80 -3.49
CA GLU A 79 -20.52 12.45 -3.37
C GLU A 79 -19.12 12.39 -3.96
N TYR A 80 -18.28 11.56 -3.37
CA TYR A 80 -16.97 11.19 -3.84
C TYR A 80 -17.05 9.72 -4.25
N ARG A 81 -16.87 9.45 -5.54
CA ARG A 81 -16.94 8.09 -6.11
C ARG A 81 -15.57 7.65 -6.59
N LEU A 82 -15.20 6.41 -6.32
CA LEU A 82 -13.95 5.85 -6.83
C LEU A 82 -14.01 5.82 -8.36
N THR A 83 -12.93 6.25 -8.99
CA THR A 83 -12.71 6.09 -10.44
C THR A 83 -12.26 4.65 -10.74
N ALA A 84 -12.00 4.30 -12.01
CA ALA A 84 -11.37 3.03 -12.36
C ALA A 84 -10.03 2.85 -11.62
N ARG A 85 -9.15 3.86 -11.71
CA ARG A 85 -7.89 3.93 -10.96
C ARG A 85 -8.04 3.72 -9.46
N GLY A 86 -9.04 4.35 -8.85
CA GLY A 86 -9.32 4.20 -7.43
C GLY A 86 -9.84 2.81 -7.08
N LEU A 87 -10.67 2.22 -7.93
CA LEU A 87 -11.19 0.86 -7.77
C LEU A 87 -10.09 -0.19 -7.87
N ASP A 88 -9.05 0.03 -8.67
CA ASP A 88 -7.93 -0.90 -8.85
C ASP A 88 -7.03 -1.07 -7.61
N ILE A 89 -7.18 -0.21 -6.59
CA ILE A 89 -6.48 -0.31 -5.30
C ILE A 89 -7.06 -1.45 -4.44
N TRP A 90 -8.20 -2.05 -4.81
CA TRP A 90 -8.89 -3.06 -4.01
C TRP A 90 -8.00 -4.25 -3.61
N ALA A 91 -7.16 -4.75 -4.52
CA ALA A 91 -6.32 -5.93 -4.27
C ALA A 91 -5.27 -5.63 -3.20
N LEU A 92 -4.72 -4.40 -3.21
CA LEU A 92 -3.82 -3.92 -2.17
C LEU A 92 -4.54 -3.85 -0.81
N LEU A 93 -5.80 -3.39 -0.76
CA LEU A 93 -6.57 -3.35 0.49
C LEU A 93 -6.91 -4.74 1.03
N VAL A 94 -7.20 -5.71 0.15
CA VAL A 94 -7.43 -7.11 0.54
C VAL A 94 -6.14 -7.77 1.01
N ALA A 95 -5.00 -7.45 0.39
CA ALA A 95 -3.69 -7.90 0.85
C ALA A 95 -3.36 -7.34 2.25
N ILE A 96 -3.62 -6.05 2.49
CA ILE A 96 -3.48 -5.45 3.83
C ILE A 96 -4.37 -6.18 4.85
N HIS A 97 -5.64 -6.43 4.51
CA HIS A 97 -6.58 -7.14 5.38
C HIS A 97 -6.12 -8.57 5.70
N SER A 98 -5.62 -9.29 4.69
CA SER A 98 -5.12 -10.66 4.86
C SER A 98 -3.89 -10.70 5.75
N TRP A 99 -2.94 -9.80 5.53
CA TRP A 99 -1.78 -9.67 6.40
C TRP A 99 -2.15 -9.32 7.84
N GLU A 100 -3.10 -8.39 8.06
CA GLU A 100 -3.57 -8.02 9.40
C GLU A 100 -4.16 -9.22 10.14
N ARG A 101 -5.06 -9.95 9.48
CA ARG A 101 -5.71 -11.15 10.01
C ARG A 101 -4.67 -12.17 10.47
N ASP A 102 -3.65 -12.40 9.66
CA ASP A 102 -2.72 -13.52 9.88
C ASP A 102 -1.57 -13.17 10.84
N TRP A 103 -1.18 -11.89 10.97
CA TRP A 103 0.08 -11.50 11.65
C TRP A 103 -0.07 -10.56 12.85
N THR A 104 -1.29 -10.15 13.20
CA THR A 104 -1.51 -9.18 14.28
C THR A 104 -2.34 -9.72 15.43
N GLY A 105 -2.92 -10.92 15.29
CA GLY A 105 -3.81 -11.52 16.30
C GLY A 105 -5.11 -10.73 16.50
N ARG A 106 -5.42 -9.79 15.59
CA ARG A 106 -6.64 -8.98 15.63
C ARG A 106 -7.76 -9.68 14.89
N THR A 107 -8.96 -9.57 15.43
CA THR A 107 -10.18 -9.98 14.74
C THR A 107 -10.41 -9.05 13.55
N CYS A 108 -10.42 -9.63 12.36
CA CYS A 108 -10.77 -8.93 11.12
C CYS A 108 -12.13 -9.41 10.61
N LEU A 109 -12.90 -8.55 9.93
CA LEU A 109 -14.14 -9.00 9.28
C LEU A 109 -13.83 -10.13 8.29
N PRO A 110 -14.58 -11.24 8.30
CA PRO A 110 -14.46 -12.26 7.28
C PRO A 110 -14.65 -11.67 5.89
N LEU A 111 -13.72 -11.96 4.98
CA LEU A 111 -13.89 -11.71 3.56
C LEU A 111 -14.64 -12.90 2.97
N ILE A 112 -15.73 -12.67 2.26
CA ILE A 112 -16.52 -13.72 1.59
C ILE A 112 -16.29 -13.61 0.10
N HIS A 113 -16.07 -14.76 -0.56
CA HIS A 113 -16.03 -14.85 -2.01
C HIS A 113 -17.41 -15.26 -2.53
N ASP A 114 -18.10 -14.36 -3.21
CA ASP A 114 -19.49 -14.55 -3.64
C ASP A 114 -19.64 -15.72 -4.62
N THR A 115 -18.58 -16.10 -5.35
CA THR A 115 -18.62 -17.24 -6.29
C THR A 115 -18.69 -18.60 -5.60
N CYS A 116 -18.02 -18.77 -4.45
CA CYS A 116 -18.04 -20.03 -3.69
C CYS A 116 -18.79 -19.94 -2.35
N GLU A 117 -19.27 -18.76 -2.00
CA GLU A 117 -20.00 -18.43 -0.77
C GLU A 117 -19.25 -18.67 0.56
N ASP A 118 -18.00 -19.13 0.50
CA ASP A 118 -17.13 -19.36 1.66
C ASP A 118 -16.32 -18.13 2.10
N GLU A 119 -15.79 -18.19 3.32
CA GLU A 119 -14.77 -17.26 3.80
C GLU A 119 -13.50 -17.39 2.94
N ALA A 120 -13.20 -16.33 2.19
CA ALA A 120 -11.99 -16.20 1.41
C ALA A 120 -10.81 -15.84 2.32
N ARG A 121 -9.85 -16.75 2.41
CA ARG A 121 -8.51 -16.47 2.96
C ARG A 121 -7.52 -16.42 1.80
N PRO A 122 -7.43 -15.31 1.05
CA PRO A 122 -6.68 -15.34 -0.18
C PRO A 122 -5.18 -15.51 0.06
N TYR A 123 -4.51 -16.14 -0.90
CA TYR A 123 -3.06 -16.15 -1.01
C TYR A 123 -2.62 -15.45 -2.30
N LEU A 124 -1.40 -14.92 -2.28
CA LEU A 124 -0.74 -14.37 -3.45
C LEU A 124 -0.33 -15.51 -4.40
N ALA A 125 -0.73 -15.40 -5.66
CA ALA A 125 -0.29 -16.28 -6.73
C ALA A 125 0.27 -15.49 -7.93
N CYS A 126 1.04 -16.19 -8.76
CA CYS A 126 1.47 -15.65 -10.04
C CYS A 126 0.29 -15.63 -11.04
N GLY A 127 0.04 -14.50 -11.68
CA GLY A 127 -1.02 -14.36 -12.69
C GLY A 127 -0.82 -15.25 -13.91
N GLU A 128 0.44 -15.58 -14.25
CA GLU A 128 0.79 -16.40 -15.41
C GLU A 128 0.63 -17.89 -15.11
N CYS A 129 1.37 -18.42 -14.13
CA CYS A 129 1.40 -19.86 -13.85
C CYS A 129 0.45 -20.31 -12.75
N ARG A 130 -0.23 -19.38 -12.06
CA ARG A 130 -1.26 -19.64 -11.03
C ARG A 130 -0.78 -20.31 -9.75
N GLU A 131 0.52 -20.59 -9.64
CA GLU A 131 1.12 -21.16 -8.45
C GLU A 131 1.13 -20.14 -7.29
N PRO A 132 0.85 -20.59 -6.05
CA PRO A 132 1.10 -19.82 -4.84
C PRO A 132 2.56 -19.38 -4.75
N MET A 133 2.81 -18.18 -4.26
CA MET A 133 4.17 -17.65 -4.20
C MET A 133 4.39 -16.68 -3.05
N SER A 134 5.66 -16.46 -2.72
CA SER A 134 6.13 -15.53 -1.71
C SER A 134 7.23 -14.61 -2.26
N ALA A 135 7.73 -13.70 -1.43
CA ALA A 135 8.93 -12.91 -1.75
C ALA A 135 10.13 -13.79 -2.14
N ARG A 136 10.20 -15.01 -1.59
CA ARG A 136 11.28 -15.97 -1.82
C ARG A 136 11.17 -16.69 -3.16
N ASP A 137 10.16 -16.39 -3.96
CA ASP A 137 9.97 -16.97 -5.28
C ASP A 137 10.18 -15.89 -6.36
N THR A 138 10.81 -14.77 -6.00
CA THR A 138 10.97 -13.62 -6.88
C THR A 138 12.40 -13.13 -7.02
N ASP A 139 12.71 -12.68 -8.23
CA ASP A 139 13.84 -11.81 -8.52
C ASP A 139 13.34 -10.40 -8.85
N THR A 140 14.20 -9.40 -8.70
CA THR A 140 13.88 -8.04 -9.12
C THR A 140 14.89 -7.56 -10.15
N VAL A 141 14.38 -7.28 -11.35
CA VAL A 141 15.14 -6.67 -12.43
C VAL A 141 14.87 -5.17 -12.40
N ARG A 142 15.95 -4.38 -12.52
CA ARG A 142 15.89 -2.92 -12.63
C ARG A 142 16.57 -2.53 -13.93
N GLU A 143 15.92 -1.69 -14.73
CA GLU A 143 16.54 -1.15 -15.93
C GLU A 143 17.68 -0.20 -15.52
N PRO A 144 18.93 -0.40 -15.97
CA PRO A 144 19.99 0.59 -15.77
C PRO A 144 19.56 1.95 -16.37
N PRO A 145 19.80 3.10 -15.70
CA PRO A 145 20.59 3.32 -14.48
C PRO A 145 19.76 3.41 -13.17
N ALA A 146 18.63 2.71 -13.06
CA ALA A 146 17.71 2.81 -11.92
C ALA A 146 18.41 2.66 -10.55
N ILE A 147 18.63 3.79 -9.88
CA ILE A 147 18.98 3.84 -8.46
C ILE A 147 17.70 4.05 -7.65
N PHE A 148 17.59 3.36 -6.50
CA PHE A 148 16.43 3.45 -5.62
C PHE A 148 16.11 4.89 -5.17
N ALA A 149 17.11 5.78 -5.16
CA ALA A 149 16.96 7.20 -4.88
C ALA A 149 16.03 7.93 -5.88
N THR A 150 16.01 7.50 -7.15
CA THR A 150 15.09 7.99 -8.19
C THR A 150 13.70 7.35 -8.05
N ILE A 151 13.63 6.19 -7.39
CA ILE A 151 12.39 5.45 -7.21
C ILE A 151 11.49 6.09 -6.14
N GLY A 152 12.04 6.81 -5.16
CA GLY A 152 11.26 7.19 -3.99
C GLY A 152 11.31 8.65 -3.52
N THR A 153 11.93 9.62 -4.21
CA THR A 153 12.19 10.96 -3.64
C THR A 153 11.50 12.13 -4.39
N PRO A 154 10.25 12.51 -4.06
CA PRO A 154 9.65 13.80 -4.40
C PRO A 154 10.42 14.96 -3.75
N PRO A 155 10.36 16.16 -4.35
CA PRO A 155 10.90 17.38 -3.75
C PRO A 155 10.26 17.65 -2.38
N PRO A 156 10.92 18.47 -1.53
CA PRO A 156 10.43 18.78 -0.19
C PRO A 156 9.14 19.62 -0.27
N GLN A 157 7.99 18.97 -0.41
CA GLN A 157 6.72 19.62 -0.13
C GLN A 157 6.54 19.67 1.38
N ARG A 158 6.41 20.91 1.89
CA ARG A 158 6.21 21.28 3.30
C ARG A 158 5.24 20.32 3.99
N ARG A 159 5.76 19.36 4.77
CA ARG A 159 4.93 18.56 5.65
C ARG A 159 4.68 19.39 6.92
N ARG A 160 3.44 19.82 7.12
CA ARG A 160 2.89 19.97 8.48
C ARG A 160 2.87 18.56 9.06
N THR A 161 3.77 18.31 9.99
CA THR A 161 3.75 17.12 10.85
C THR A 161 2.43 17.12 11.62
N VAL A 162 1.49 16.27 11.21
CA VAL A 162 0.40 15.88 12.12
C VAL A 162 1.01 14.86 13.06
N ARG A 163 1.07 15.20 14.35
CA ARG A 163 1.42 14.25 15.42
C ARG A 163 0.54 13.01 15.27
N PRO A 164 1.08 11.79 15.50
CA PRO A 164 0.22 10.64 15.70
C PRO A 164 -0.50 10.87 17.03
N ASP A 165 -1.75 11.31 16.97
CA ASP A 165 -2.66 11.20 18.10
C ASP A 165 -3.37 9.86 17.99
N ASP A 166 -3.42 9.15 19.12
CA ASP A 166 -3.93 7.79 19.26
C ASP A 166 -5.46 7.83 19.28
N GLY A 167 -6.07 8.06 18.11
CA GLY A 167 -7.46 7.70 17.85
C GLY A 167 -7.54 6.19 17.65
N ALA A 168 -7.99 5.49 18.68
CA ALA A 168 -8.33 4.07 18.60
C ALA A 168 -9.49 3.93 17.61
N ASP A 169 -9.21 3.42 16.40
CA ASP A 169 -10.24 3.01 15.47
C ASP A 169 -11.16 2.01 16.20
N ALA A 170 -12.34 2.46 16.62
CA ALA A 170 -13.36 1.62 17.26
C ALA A 170 -13.92 0.54 16.30
N THR A 171 -13.52 0.59 15.03
CA THR A 171 -13.75 -0.45 14.02
C THR A 171 -12.45 -1.15 13.61
N GLY A 172 -11.47 -1.27 14.52
CA GLY A 172 -10.07 -1.60 14.24
C GLY A 172 -9.81 -2.77 13.28
N TYR A 173 -9.47 -2.45 12.02
CA TYR A 173 -9.12 -3.45 11.00
C TYR A 173 -7.69 -3.31 10.41
N CYS A 174 -6.94 -2.24 10.67
CA CYS A 174 -5.61 -2.06 10.06
C CYS A 174 -4.54 -1.38 10.94
N SER A 175 -4.49 -1.60 12.25
CA SER A 175 -3.60 -0.75 13.07
C SER A 175 -2.12 -0.95 12.75
N ASP A 176 -1.66 -2.16 12.47
CA ASP A 176 -0.23 -2.46 12.37
C ASP A 176 0.32 -2.24 10.95
N SER A 177 -0.44 -2.58 9.91
CA SER A 177 -0.18 -2.22 8.53
C SER A 177 -0.14 -0.72 8.37
N MET A 178 -0.98 0.04 9.09
CA MET A 178 -0.86 1.51 9.11
C MET A 178 0.40 1.99 9.81
N LYS A 179 0.96 1.22 10.77
CA LYS A 179 2.28 1.54 11.33
C LYS A 179 3.43 1.22 10.37
N ILE A 180 3.18 0.41 9.33
CA ILE A 180 4.15 0.01 8.29
C ILE A 180 4.04 0.88 7.03
N LEU A 181 2.82 1.19 6.58
CA LEU A 181 2.53 1.95 5.36
C LEU A 181 2.17 3.41 5.60
N GLY A 182 1.74 3.76 6.82
CA GLY A 182 1.14 5.06 7.13
C GLY A 182 2.10 6.25 7.01
N ASP A 183 3.36 5.99 6.71
CA ASP A 183 4.25 6.99 6.18
C ASP A 183 5.14 6.44 5.05
N ARG A 184 5.44 7.34 4.12
CA ARG A 184 6.28 7.04 2.95
C ARG A 184 7.66 6.48 3.30
N TRP A 185 8.32 6.95 4.37
CA TRP A 185 9.66 6.45 4.73
C TRP A 185 9.61 5.00 5.19
N SER A 186 8.61 4.62 5.99
CA SER A 186 8.40 3.22 6.38
C SER A 186 8.22 2.32 5.16
N THR A 187 7.39 2.74 4.20
CA THR A 187 7.19 1.96 2.97
C THR A 187 8.47 1.86 2.11
N MET A 188 9.25 2.94 2.02
CA MET A 188 10.53 2.94 1.30
C MET A 188 11.58 2.04 1.97
N VAL A 189 11.66 2.04 3.30
CA VAL A 189 12.56 1.16 4.06
C VAL A 189 12.17 -0.30 3.82
N LEU A 190 10.88 -0.62 3.85
CA LEU A 190 10.41 -1.98 3.60
C LEU A 190 10.70 -2.42 2.15
N ALA A 191 10.39 -1.57 1.18
CA ALA A 191 10.69 -1.81 -0.23
C ALA A 191 12.20 -2.02 -0.46
N ALA A 192 13.06 -1.20 0.15
CA ALA A 192 14.51 -1.38 0.05
C ALA A 192 14.98 -2.71 0.67
N ALA A 193 14.32 -3.19 1.72
CA ALA A 193 14.62 -4.48 2.33
C ALA A 193 14.21 -5.67 1.45
N PHE A 194 13.06 -5.59 0.77
CA PHE A 194 12.68 -6.57 -0.24
C PHE A 194 13.69 -6.63 -1.40
N LEU A 195 14.32 -5.50 -1.72
CA LEU A 195 15.43 -5.44 -2.69
C LEU A 195 16.81 -5.79 -2.09
N GLY A 196 16.84 -6.43 -0.93
CA GLY A 196 18.05 -6.98 -0.32
C GLY A 196 18.90 -5.97 0.48
N THR A 197 18.41 -4.75 0.73
CA THR A 197 19.11 -3.80 1.63
C THR A 197 19.01 -4.30 3.06
N ARG A 198 20.16 -4.44 3.74
CA ARG A 198 20.21 -5.01 5.10
C ARG A 198 20.97 -4.16 6.09
N ARG A 199 21.94 -3.36 5.66
CA ARG A 199 22.75 -2.54 6.57
C ARG A 199 22.23 -1.12 6.65
N PHE A 200 22.40 -0.48 7.81
CA PHE A 200 21.99 0.90 8.05
C PHE A 200 22.58 1.87 7.02
N GLY A 201 23.89 1.79 6.77
CA GLY A 201 24.59 2.65 5.80
C GLY A 201 24.03 2.50 4.38
N ASP A 202 23.67 1.27 3.98
CA ASP A 202 23.08 1.02 2.66
C ASP A 202 21.68 1.61 2.54
N PHE A 203 20.84 1.49 3.58
CA PHE A 203 19.54 2.17 3.60
C PHE A 203 19.72 3.68 3.47
N GLN A 204 20.66 4.26 4.22
CA GLN A 204 20.87 5.69 4.22
C GLN A 204 21.35 6.19 2.84
N ALA A 205 22.33 5.50 2.25
CA ALA A 205 22.87 5.81 0.93
C ALA A 205 21.81 5.66 -0.18
N ARG A 206 21.03 4.57 -0.15
CA ARG A 206 20.02 4.27 -1.18
C ARG A 206 18.79 5.17 -1.09
N LEU A 207 18.29 5.43 0.11
CA LEU A 207 17.05 6.18 0.33
C LEU A 207 17.27 7.69 0.44
N ARG A 208 18.51 8.14 0.67
CA ARG A 208 18.85 9.54 1.03
C ARG A 208 17.99 10.05 2.21
N ILE A 209 17.72 9.14 3.15
CA ILE A 209 16.93 9.38 4.35
C ILE A 209 17.82 9.95 5.46
N ALA A 210 17.28 10.88 6.26
CA ALA A 210 17.99 11.40 7.43
C ALA A 210 18.24 10.27 8.46
N PRO A 211 19.44 10.19 9.08
CA PRO A 211 19.80 9.11 10.00
C PRO A 211 18.81 8.94 11.16
N SER A 212 18.31 10.05 11.71
CA SER A 212 17.34 10.05 12.81
C SER A 212 16.00 9.43 12.40
N VAL A 213 15.52 9.74 11.19
CA VAL A 213 14.27 9.18 10.65
C VAL A 213 14.46 7.69 10.37
N LEU A 214 15.58 7.29 9.77
CA LEU A 214 15.87 5.88 9.51
C LEU A 214 15.97 5.06 10.80
N THR A 215 16.63 5.61 11.82
CA THR A 215 16.75 4.98 13.15
C THR A 215 15.38 4.74 13.77
N ASP A 216 14.50 5.74 13.73
CA ASP A 216 13.12 5.61 14.22
C ASP A 216 12.34 4.52 13.48
N ARG A 217 12.40 4.50 12.14
CA ARG A 217 11.70 3.48 11.34
C ARG A 217 12.21 2.07 11.58
N LEU A 218 13.52 1.88 11.58
CA LEU A 218 14.12 0.57 11.84
C LEU A 218 13.79 0.08 13.25
N ARG A 219 13.85 0.97 14.27
CA ARG A 219 13.43 0.63 15.63
C ARG A 219 11.97 0.20 15.68
N ARG A 220 11.07 0.93 15.01
CA ARG A 220 9.64 0.60 14.93
C ARG A 220 9.42 -0.76 14.26
N PHE A 221 10.08 -1.05 13.15
CA PHE A 221 9.96 -2.33 12.45
C PHE A 221 10.52 -3.50 13.25
N VAL A 222 11.59 -3.28 14.03
CA VAL A 222 12.07 -4.28 14.99
C VAL A 222 11.05 -4.50 16.11
N GLY A 223 10.48 -3.42 16.68
CA GLY A 223 9.46 -3.50 17.72
C GLY A 223 8.16 -4.18 17.25
N LEU A 224 7.79 -4.05 15.97
CA LEU A 224 6.65 -4.73 15.37
C LEU A 224 6.94 -6.17 14.93
N GLY A 225 8.20 -6.62 15.09
CA GLY A 225 8.64 -7.93 14.63
C GLY A 225 8.68 -8.09 13.11
N VAL A 226 8.68 -6.99 12.34
CA VAL A 226 8.84 -6.99 10.87
C VAL A 226 10.31 -7.22 10.49
N PHE A 227 11.21 -6.60 11.25
CA PHE A 227 12.64 -6.86 11.16
C PHE A 227 13.16 -7.55 12.42
N ARG A 228 14.21 -8.33 12.24
CA ARG A 228 15.16 -8.68 13.30
C ARG A 228 16.46 -7.93 13.05
N CYS A 229 17.07 -7.41 14.11
CA CYS A 229 18.39 -6.79 14.07
C CYS A 229 19.39 -7.71 14.77
N ALA A 230 20.42 -8.16 14.06
CA ALA A 230 21.50 -8.96 14.63
C ALA A 230 22.84 -8.54 14.01
N GLY A 231 23.83 -8.18 14.84
CA GLY A 231 25.15 -7.77 14.35
C GLY A 231 25.15 -6.55 13.42
N GLY A 232 24.16 -5.66 13.54
CA GLY A 232 24.00 -4.48 12.67
C GLY A 232 23.31 -4.76 11.32
N ASP A 233 22.91 -6.01 11.05
CA ASP A 233 22.08 -6.38 9.91
C ASP A 233 20.59 -6.38 10.29
N TYR A 234 19.78 -5.68 9.50
CA TYR A 234 18.33 -5.71 9.54
C TYR A 234 17.81 -6.72 8.51
N ARG A 235 17.15 -7.78 8.98
CA ARG A 235 16.60 -8.83 8.13
C ARG A 235 15.10 -8.96 8.35
N LEU A 236 14.34 -9.14 7.27
CA LEU A 236 12.92 -9.47 7.35
C LEU A 236 12.73 -10.76 8.16
N THR A 237 11.75 -10.75 9.04
CA THR A 237 11.19 -11.94 9.69
C THR A 237 10.16 -12.58 8.77
N GLU A 238 9.54 -13.70 9.17
CA GLU A 238 8.39 -14.24 8.43
C GLU A 238 7.22 -13.23 8.36
N LYS A 239 6.95 -12.50 9.46
CA LYS A 239 5.95 -11.42 9.49
C LYS A 239 6.27 -10.32 8.47
N GLY A 240 7.53 -9.93 8.35
CA GLY A 240 7.98 -8.94 7.37
C GLY A 240 7.94 -9.47 5.94
N LEU A 241 8.34 -10.72 5.71
CA LEU A 241 8.28 -11.35 4.40
C LEU A 241 6.85 -11.54 3.90
N ALA A 242 5.91 -11.85 4.79
CA ALA A 242 4.50 -11.97 4.44
C ALA A 242 3.90 -10.65 3.94
N PHE A 243 4.45 -9.49 4.32
CA PHE A 243 4.01 -8.19 3.81
C PHE A 243 4.32 -7.99 2.31
N PHE A 244 5.03 -8.93 1.69
CA PHE A 244 5.38 -8.87 0.28
C PHE A 244 4.17 -8.81 -0.64
N GLU A 245 3.05 -9.46 -0.29
CA GLU A 245 1.81 -9.37 -1.10
C GLU A 245 1.35 -7.92 -1.27
N VAL A 246 1.39 -7.14 -0.19
CA VAL A 246 1.02 -5.72 -0.22
C VAL A 246 1.99 -4.93 -1.09
N PHE A 247 3.28 -5.24 -1.01
CA PHE A 247 4.30 -4.62 -1.85
C PHE A 247 4.12 -4.99 -3.34
N ALA A 248 3.82 -6.24 -3.66
CA ALA A 248 3.61 -6.70 -5.03
C ALA A 248 2.42 -5.98 -5.67
N PHE A 249 1.28 -5.88 -4.98
CA PHE A 249 0.12 -5.12 -5.48
C PHE A 249 0.37 -3.61 -5.58
N LEU A 250 1.19 -3.05 -4.68
CA LEU A 250 1.61 -1.64 -4.79
C LEU A 250 2.44 -1.41 -6.05
N VAL A 251 3.41 -2.29 -6.33
CA VAL A 251 4.28 -2.19 -7.52
C VAL A 251 3.46 -2.37 -8.80
N ASP A 252 2.58 -3.37 -8.85
CA ASP A 252 1.70 -3.61 -9.99
C ASP A 252 0.78 -2.42 -10.27
N TRP A 253 0.06 -1.94 -9.24
CA TRP A 253 -0.80 -0.76 -9.37
C TRP A 253 -0.01 0.48 -9.82
N ALA A 254 1.17 0.69 -9.23
CA ALA A 254 2.03 1.81 -9.60
C ALA A 254 2.39 1.78 -11.10
N GLN A 255 2.79 0.62 -11.62
CA GLN A 255 3.22 0.48 -13.01
C GLN A 255 2.09 0.62 -14.01
N ARG A 256 0.88 0.17 -13.66
CA ARG A 256 -0.30 0.34 -14.52
C ARG A 256 -0.79 1.78 -14.56
N GLU A 257 -0.69 2.50 -13.45
CA GLU A 257 -1.33 3.82 -13.29
C GLU A 257 -0.41 5.02 -13.52
N PHE A 258 0.90 4.83 -13.56
CA PHE A 258 1.86 5.93 -13.70
C PHE A 258 2.86 5.65 -14.83
N ALA A 259 3.10 6.68 -15.65
CA ALA A 259 4.16 6.64 -16.64
C ALA A 259 5.52 6.52 -15.93
N ALA A 260 6.35 5.61 -16.43
CA ALA A 260 7.71 5.41 -15.94
C ALA A 260 8.70 6.26 -16.74
N PRO A 261 9.42 7.20 -16.10
CA PRO A 261 10.63 7.74 -16.69
C PRO A 261 11.62 6.63 -17.08
N PRO A 262 12.46 6.80 -18.11
CA PRO A 262 13.47 5.84 -18.49
C PRO A 262 14.34 5.41 -17.29
N GLY A 263 14.56 4.11 -17.12
CA GLY A 263 15.38 3.60 -16.01
C GLY A 263 14.72 3.79 -14.63
N SER A 264 13.39 3.75 -14.55
CA SER A 264 12.66 3.81 -13.28
C SER A 264 11.70 2.62 -13.07
N VAL A 265 11.61 1.72 -14.06
CA VAL A 265 10.82 0.49 -13.99
C VAL A 265 11.50 -0.54 -13.10
N LEU A 266 10.70 -1.20 -12.27
CA LEU A 266 11.11 -2.27 -11.37
C LEU A 266 10.31 -3.52 -11.71
N THR A 267 10.89 -4.46 -12.43
CA THR A 267 10.16 -5.68 -12.80
C THR A 267 10.40 -6.74 -11.74
N ILE A 268 9.33 -7.21 -11.10
CA ILE A 268 9.38 -8.41 -10.26
C ILE A 268 9.20 -9.62 -11.18
N ILE A 269 10.13 -10.56 -11.15
CA ILE A 269 10.07 -11.79 -11.93
C ILE A 269 9.72 -12.94 -10.98
N HIS A 270 8.70 -13.74 -11.33
CA HIS A 270 8.43 -14.99 -10.62
C HIS A 270 9.44 -16.05 -11.07
N ARG A 271 10.39 -16.40 -10.19
CA ARG A 271 11.53 -17.27 -10.51
C ARG A 271 11.12 -18.64 -11.09
N PRO A 272 10.14 -19.37 -10.52
CA PRO A 272 9.74 -20.67 -11.03
C PRO A 272 9.26 -20.67 -12.49
N CYS A 273 8.51 -19.67 -12.93
CA CYS A 273 8.00 -19.61 -14.31
C CYS A 273 8.74 -18.63 -15.24
N GLY A 274 9.61 -17.77 -14.69
CA GLY A 274 10.38 -16.78 -15.43
C GLY A 274 9.56 -15.56 -15.91
N ALA A 275 8.25 -15.52 -15.68
CA ALA A 275 7.39 -14.43 -16.13
C ALA A 275 7.52 -13.19 -15.23
N ALA A 276 7.28 -12.02 -15.84
CA ALA A 276 7.01 -10.80 -15.07
C ALA A 276 5.76 -11.00 -14.22
N LEU A 277 5.85 -10.65 -12.95
CA LEU A 277 4.79 -10.89 -11.98
C LEU A 277 3.61 -9.96 -12.24
N ALA A 278 2.51 -10.53 -12.70
CA ALA A 278 1.17 -9.97 -12.52
C ALA A 278 0.58 -10.61 -11.24
N PRO A 279 0.56 -9.93 -10.09
CA PRO A 279 0.08 -10.53 -8.84
C PRO A 279 -1.43 -10.74 -8.90
N VAL A 280 -1.90 -11.90 -8.42
CA VAL A 280 -3.33 -12.18 -8.27
C VAL A 280 -3.62 -12.74 -6.88
N LEU A 281 -4.79 -12.41 -6.34
CA LEU A 281 -5.30 -13.02 -5.10
C LEU A 281 -6.15 -14.23 -5.49
N VAL A 282 -5.87 -15.39 -4.91
CA VAL A 282 -6.61 -16.63 -5.17
C VAL A 282 -7.29 -17.10 -3.89
N CYS A 283 -8.56 -17.50 -4.00
CA CYS A 283 -9.33 -18.02 -2.88
C CYS A 283 -8.81 -19.39 -2.45
N THR A 284 -8.57 -19.61 -1.15
CA THR A 284 -8.18 -20.93 -0.61
C THR A 284 -9.26 -21.99 -0.73
N ALA A 285 -10.55 -21.60 -0.78
CA ALA A 285 -11.66 -22.56 -0.78
C ALA A 285 -11.90 -23.17 -2.17
N CYS A 286 -11.95 -22.33 -3.21
CA CYS A 286 -12.28 -22.76 -4.57
C CYS A 286 -11.12 -22.65 -5.57
N HIS A 287 -9.96 -22.14 -5.15
CA HIS A 287 -8.77 -21.92 -5.99
C HIS A 287 -8.98 -21.03 -7.21
N GLN A 288 -10.07 -20.24 -7.24
CA GLN A 288 -10.33 -19.25 -8.27
C GLN A 288 -9.77 -17.87 -7.89
N PRO A 289 -9.41 -17.03 -8.87
CA PRO A 289 -9.04 -15.64 -8.62
C PRO A 289 -10.16 -14.89 -7.95
N LEU A 290 -9.81 -14.03 -7.02
CA LEU A 290 -10.73 -13.04 -6.52
C LEU A 290 -10.88 -11.90 -7.54
N ASN A 291 -12.12 -11.46 -7.71
CA ASN A 291 -12.44 -10.21 -8.36
C ASN A 291 -13.06 -9.26 -7.35
N ARG A 292 -12.76 -7.96 -7.46
CA ARG A 292 -13.38 -6.90 -6.65
C ARG A 292 -14.91 -6.98 -6.58
N ARG A 293 -15.57 -7.42 -7.65
CA ARG A 293 -17.05 -7.49 -7.75
C ARG A 293 -17.65 -8.75 -7.15
N GLU A 294 -16.82 -9.73 -6.79
CA GLU A 294 -17.22 -11.05 -6.28
C GLU A 294 -16.70 -11.25 -4.86
N ILE A 295 -16.39 -10.16 -4.17
CA ILE A 295 -15.97 -10.18 -2.78
C ILE A 295 -16.78 -9.19 -1.96
N ARG A 296 -17.09 -9.60 -0.74
CA ARG A 296 -17.74 -8.73 0.25
C ARG A 296 -17.20 -9.04 1.63
N PHE A 297 -17.18 -8.03 2.51
CA PHE A 297 -16.90 -8.27 3.92
C PHE A 297 -18.20 -8.64 4.62
N ALA A 298 -18.17 -9.69 5.44
CA ALA A 298 -19.30 -10.04 6.27
C ALA A 298 -19.65 -8.84 7.18
N ARG A 299 -20.94 -8.56 7.35
CA ARG A 299 -21.36 -7.49 8.27
C ARG A 299 -21.03 -7.95 9.68
N GLY A 300 -20.28 -7.13 10.42
CA GLY A 300 -20.12 -7.33 11.86
C GLY A 300 -21.49 -7.28 12.52
N HIS A 301 -21.75 -8.23 13.41
CA HIS A 301 -22.92 -8.23 14.29
C HIS A 301 -22.85 -7.07 15.30
#